data_AF-A0A3B8VN89-F1
#
_entry.id   AF-A0A3B8VN89-F1
#
_cell.length_a   1.000
_cell.length_b   1.000
_cell.length_c   1.000
_cell.angle_alpha   90.00
_cell.angle_beta   90.00
_cell.angle_gamma   90.00
#
_symmetry.space_group_name_H-M   'P 1'
#
loop_
_entity.id
_entity.type
_entity.pdbx_description
1 polymer ?
#
loop_
_entity_poly.entity_id
_entity_poly.type
_entity_poly.pdbx_seq_one_letter_code
_entity_poly.pdbx_strand_id
1 'polypeptide(L)'
;MYVRYMVCMRDKLALRSELNKLGLDYEISAHGSIDFFDKIKDAQLEKLTTDLLKFGLIPLNQAECLQFDTIIETIVEVVHYSDKLPKINFPKVISKMSGIDINSIEKVFSDVKGMSLQQFIDCQKIERVKELLIFEGMTLADIAGMLDYKNQEQLVAQFKKITGLSPSYFKRMNKERIDLTKEMWELRKKDISAHSAHIVKSKSNGVIKKKYNSNKKSIPDRKIHPGIYASSLNSDI
;
A
#
# COMPACT_ATOMS: atom_id res chain seq x y z
N MET A 1 -3.18 -9.69 -12.28
CA MET A 1 -2.97 -9.22 -13.68
C MET A 1 -2.44 -7.80 -13.66
N TYR A 2 -1.53 -7.44 -14.57
CA TYR A 2 -1.06 -6.06 -14.75
C TYR A 2 -1.43 -5.51 -16.11
N VAL A 3 -1.38 -4.19 -16.26
CA VAL A 3 -1.70 -3.49 -17.50
C VAL A 3 -0.60 -2.45 -17.80
N ARG A 4 0.02 -2.55 -18.98
CA ARG A 4 0.97 -1.53 -19.47
C ARG A 4 0.26 -0.22 -19.77
N TYR A 5 0.99 0.87 -19.61
CA TYR A 5 0.60 2.25 -19.89
C TYR A 5 -0.57 2.75 -19.03
N MET A 6 -0.86 2.08 -17.91
CA MET A 6 -1.81 2.55 -16.91
C MET A 6 -1.12 3.52 -15.95
N VAL A 7 -0.88 4.75 -16.40
CA VAL A 7 0.02 5.70 -15.71
C VAL A 7 -0.71 6.89 -15.08
N CYS A 8 -1.96 7.15 -15.46
CA CYS A 8 -2.74 8.26 -14.93
C CYS A 8 -4.17 7.85 -14.52
N MET A 9 -4.87 8.77 -13.84
CA MET A 9 -6.24 8.54 -13.37
C MET A 9 -7.22 8.19 -14.50
N ARG A 10 -7.05 8.80 -15.67
CA ARG A 10 -7.86 8.50 -16.86
C ARG A 10 -7.70 7.03 -17.28
N ASP A 11 -6.48 6.50 -17.24
CA ASP A 11 -6.21 5.11 -17.61
C ASP A 11 -6.80 4.14 -16.59
N LYS A 12 -6.65 4.46 -15.29
CA LYS A 12 -7.28 3.72 -14.18
C LYS A 12 -8.81 3.69 -14.35
N LEU A 13 -9.43 4.80 -14.76
CA LEU A 13 -10.88 4.88 -14.99
C LEU A 13 -11.32 4.08 -16.24
N ALA A 14 -10.55 4.14 -17.33
CA ALA A 14 -10.83 3.35 -18.53
C ALA A 14 -10.80 1.84 -18.22
N LEU A 15 -9.77 1.38 -17.50
CA LEU A 15 -9.69 -0.01 -17.04
C LEU A 15 -10.91 -0.42 -16.22
N ARG A 16 -11.25 0.38 -15.18
CA ARG A 16 -12.41 0.08 -14.32
C ARG A 16 -13.72 0.02 -15.12
N SER A 17 -13.89 0.92 -16.09
CA SER A 17 -15.03 0.91 -17.01
C SER A 17 -15.12 -0.42 -17.77
N GLU A 18 -14.03 -0.89 -18.38
CA GLU A 18 -14.05 -2.13 -19.16
C GLU A 18 -14.24 -3.38 -18.30
N LEU A 19 -13.62 -3.43 -17.11
CA LEU A 19 -13.81 -4.52 -16.15
C LEU A 19 -15.28 -4.62 -15.70
N ASN A 20 -15.89 -3.48 -15.36
CA ASN A 20 -17.28 -3.41 -14.92
C ASN A 20 -18.26 -3.81 -16.04
N LYS A 21 -18.01 -3.41 -17.30
CA LYS A 21 -18.84 -3.82 -18.44
C LYS A 21 -18.86 -5.34 -18.65
N LEU A 22 -17.78 -6.02 -18.30
CA LEU A 22 -17.67 -7.48 -18.39
C LEU A 22 -18.22 -8.20 -17.16
N GLY A 23 -18.70 -7.45 -16.15
CA GLY A 23 -19.25 -8.01 -14.90
C GLY A 23 -18.21 -8.78 -14.11
N LEU A 24 -16.94 -8.36 -14.15
CA LEU A 24 -15.86 -8.99 -13.41
C LEU A 24 -15.79 -8.40 -12.01
N ASP A 25 -15.75 -9.26 -10.99
CA ASP A 25 -15.42 -8.86 -9.63
C ASP A 25 -13.90 -8.88 -9.44
N TYR A 26 -13.33 -7.74 -9.03
CA TYR A 26 -11.89 -7.56 -8.89
C TYR A 26 -11.52 -6.59 -7.76
N GLU A 27 -10.28 -6.68 -7.32
CA GLU A 27 -9.60 -5.71 -6.46
C GLU A 27 -8.35 -5.18 -7.18
N ILE A 28 -8.01 -3.91 -6.94
CA ILE A 28 -6.73 -3.34 -7.39
C ILE A 28 -5.86 -3.15 -6.15
N SER A 29 -4.73 -3.84 -6.10
CA SER A 29 -3.79 -3.73 -4.99
C SER A 29 -3.06 -2.37 -4.97
N ALA A 30 -2.41 -2.06 -3.85
CA ALA A 30 -1.62 -0.84 -3.71
C ALA A 30 -0.45 -0.73 -4.71
N HIS A 31 0.02 -1.86 -5.26
CA HIS A 31 1.10 -1.87 -6.25
C HIS A 31 0.56 -1.99 -7.70
N GLY A 32 -0.76 -1.97 -7.88
CA GLY A 32 -1.41 -1.90 -9.20
C GLY A 32 -1.70 -3.25 -9.84
N SER A 33 -1.56 -4.37 -9.12
CA SER A 33 -2.09 -5.66 -9.56
C SER A 33 -3.61 -5.63 -9.53
N ILE A 34 -4.22 -6.25 -10.53
CA ILE A 34 -5.66 -6.50 -10.61
C ILE A 34 -5.89 -7.96 -10.26
N ASP A 35 -6.53 -8.20 -9.14
CA ASP A 35 -6.80 -9.53 -8.60
C ASP A 35 -8.28 -9.84 -8.76
N PHE A 36 -8.59 -10.95 -9.43
CA PHE A 36 -9.96 -11.36 -9.72
C PHE A 36 -10.43 -12.36 -8.66
N PHE A 37 -11.64 -12.16 -8.15
CA PHE A 37 -12.23 -13.08 -7.17
C PHE A 37 -12.64 -14.41 -7.82
N ASP A 38 -13.05 -14.36 -9.08
CA ASP A 38 -13.41 -15.52 -9.90
C ASP A 38 -12.43 -15.72 -11.07
N LYS A 39 -12.35 -16.96 -11.58
CA LYS A 39 -11.55 -17.26 -12.75
C LYS A 39 -12.13 -16.57 -13.99
N ILE A 40 -11.33 -15.70 -14.61
CA ILE A 40 -11.67 -15.07 -15.89
C ILE A 40 -11.71 -16.13 -17.01
N LYS A 41 -12.76 -16.09 -17.85
CA LYS A 41 -12.86 -16.96 -19.03
C LYS A 41 -12.03 -16.38 -20.18
N ASP A 42 -11.51 -17.23 -21.05
CA ASP A 42 -10.67 -16.81 -22.20
C ASP A 42 -11.39 -15.79 -23.09
N ALA A 43 -12.68 -16.00 -23.40
CA ALA A 43 -13.48 -15.06 -24.18
C ALA A 43 -13.66 -13.68 -23.50
N GLN A 44 -13.71 -13.64 -22.16
CA GLN A 44 -13.74 -12.37 -21.42
C GLN A 44 -12.39 -11.67 -21.47
N LEU A 45 -11.29 -12.44 -21.36
CA LEU A 45 -9.93 -11.90 -21.43
C LEU A 45 -9.60 -11.35 -22.83
N GLU A 46 -9.99 -12.06 -23.89
CA GLU A 46 -9.83 -11.59 -25.27
C GLU A 46 -10.61 -10.29 -25.52
N LYS A 47 -11.85 -10.23 -25.03
CA LYS A 47 -12.67 -9.04 -25.17
C LYS A 47 -12.11 -7.87 -24.37
N LEU A 48 -11.71 -8.12 -23.12
CA LEU A 48 -11.05 -7.13 -22.27
C LEU A 48 -9.79 -6.58 -22.96
N THR A 49 -8.96 -7.45 -23.52
CA THR A 49 -7.74 -7.06 -24.24
C THR A 49 -8.07 -6.16 -25.43
N THR A 50 -9.07 -6.56 -26.23
CA THR A 50 -9.52 -5.78 -27.40
C THR A 50 -10.07 -4.41 -27.01
N ASP A 51 -10.84 -4.34 -25.92
CA ASP A 51 -11.44 -3.08 -25.45
C ASP A 51 -10.39 -2.15 -24.82
N LEU A 52 -9.43 -2.68 -24.07
CA LEU A 52 -8.34 -1.92 -23.48
C LEU A 52 -7.37 -1.34 -24.52
N LEU A 53 -7.12 -2.06 -25.62
CA LEU A 53 -6.27 -1.57 -26.71
C LEU A 53 -6.78 -0.26 -27.33
N LYS A 54 -8.10 -0.02 -27.31
CA LYS A 54 -8.70 1.25 -27.79
C LYS A 54 -8.26 2.47 -26.97
N PHE A 55 -7.80 2.23 -25.74
CA PHE A 55 -7.26 3.24 -24.83
C PHE A 55 -5.73 3.23 -24.79
N GLY A 56 -5.06 2.39 -25.60
CA GLY A 56 -3.62 2.18 -25.56
C GLY A 56 -3.14 1.32 -24.38
N LEU A 57 -4.05 0.62 -23.71
CA LEU A 57 -3.75 -0.22 -22.56
C LEU A 57 -3.56 -1.68 -22.98
N ILE A 58 -2.53 -2.33 -22.44
CA ILE A 58 -2.16 -3.69 -22.83
C ILE A 58 -2.04 -4.56 -21.57
N PRO A 59 -2.94 -5.54 -21.37
CA PRO A 59 -2.78 -6.55 -20.33
C PRO A 59 -1.47 -7.33 -20.49
N LEU A 60 -0.75 -7.55 -19.40
CA LEU A 60 0.39 -8.46 -19.39
C LEU A 60 -0.10 -9.91 -19.45
N ASN A 61 0.67 -10.76 -20.13
CA ASN A 61 0.46 -12.20 -20.07
C ASN A 61 0.92 -12.79 -18.72
N GLN A 62 0.66 -14.07 -18.50
CA GLN A 62 0.98 -14.74 -17.23
C GLN A 62 2.48 -14.72 -16.91
N ALA A 63 3.35 -14.98 -17.89
CA ALA A 63 4.79 -14.98 -17.68
C ALA A 63 5.31 -13.58 -17.34
N GLU A 64 4.81 -12.55 -18.05
CA GLU A 64 5.15 -11.15 -17.77
C GLU A 64 4.66 -10.70 -16.39
N CYS A 65 3.48 -11.14 -15.94
CA CYS A 65 2.99 -10.87 -14.59
C CYS A 65 3.93 -11.46 -13.54
N LEU A 66 4.28 -12.75 -13.65
CA LEU A 66 5.18 -13.42 -12.69
C LEU A 66 6.54 -12.74 -12.61
N GLN A 67 7.08 -12.31 -13.75
CA GLN A 67 8.32 -11.56 -13.81
C GLN A 67 8.20 -10.21 -13.09
N PHE A 68 7.09 -9.49 -13.34
CA PHE A 68 6.84 -8.20 -12.73
C PHE A 68 6.62 -8.31 -11.21
N ASP A 69 5.88 -9.33 -10.75
CA ASP A 69 5.71 -9.65 -9.33
C ASP A 69 7.05 -9.89 -8.66
N THR A 70 7.90 -10.74 -9.24
CA THR A 70 9.25 -11.03 -8.73
C THR A 70 10.07 -9.75 -8.56
N ILE A 71 9.99 -8.82 -9.51
CA ILE A 71 10.69 -7.52 -9.42
C ILE A 71 10.19 -6.71 -8.23
N ILE A 72 8.87 -6.56 -8.08
CA ILE A 72 8.25 -5.80 -6.99
C ILE A 72 8.58 -6.41 -5.63
N GLU A 73 8.39 -7.72 -5.49
CA GLU A 73 8.66 -8.48 -4.27
C GLU A 73 10.12 -8.36 -3.85
N THR A 74 11.06 -8.52 -4.79
CA THR A 74 12.49 -8.37 -4.51
C THR A 74 12.82 -6.97 -3.99
N ILE A 75 12.25 -5.92 -4.60
CA ILE A 75 12.50 -4.54 -4.15
C ILE A 75 11.92 -4.30 -2.77
N VAL A 76 10.68 -4.73 -2.54
CA VAL A 76 10.01 -4.58 -1.24
C VAL A 76 10.78 -5.33 -0.16
N GLU A 77 11.20 -6.56 -0.43
CA GLU A 77 11.94 -7.39 0.51
C GLU A 77 13.27 -6.75 0.90
N VAL A 78 14.05 -6.36 -0.10
CA VAL A 78 15.35 -5.72 0.13
C VAL A 78 15.21 -4.39 0.87
N VAL A 79 14.22 -3.56 0.53
CA VAL A 79 14.07 -2.22 1.14
C VAL A 79 13.49 -2.27 2.55
N HIS A 80 12.50 -3.12 2.79
CA HIS A 80 11.72 -3.09 4.04
C HIS A 80 12.18 -4.11 5.09
N TYR A 81 12.76 -5.24 4.67
CA TYR A 81 13.11 -6.35 5.57
C TYR A 81 14.61 -6.61 5.72
N SER A 82 15.47 -5.80 5.08
CA SER A 82 16.91 -5.84 5.35
C SER A 82 17.27 -4.95 6.54
N ASP A 83 18.04 -5.47 7.50
CA ASP A 83 18.57 -4.68 8.64
C ASP A 83 19.38 -3.47 8.19
N LYS A 84 20.12 -3.64 7.09
CA LYS A 84 20.84 -2.58 6.40
C LYS A 84 20.78 -2.86 4.92
N LEU A 85 20.38 -1.84 4.14
CA LEU A 85 20.39 -1.91 2.70
C LEU A 85 21.83 -2.15 2.25
N PRO A 86 22.12 -3.28 1.59
CA PRO A 86 23.46 -3.52 1.12
C PRO A 86 23.76 -2.53 -0.02
N LYS A 87 25.03 -2.22 -0.26
CA LYS A 87 25.45 -1.41 -1.41
C LYS A 87 25.30 -2.23 -2.69
N ILE A 88 24.06 -2.46 -3.10
CA ILE A 88 23.71 -3.33 -4.21
C ILE A 88 23.12 -2.53 -5.36
N ASN A 89 23.41 -3.02 -6.56
CA ASN A 89 22.72 -2.59 -7.75
C ASN A 89 21.45 -3.43 -7.86
N PHE A 90 20.30 -2.83 -7.55
CA PHE A 90 18.99 -3.50 -7.61
C PHE A 90 18.75 -4.21 -8.94
N PRO A 91 18.96 -3.58 -10.13
CA PRO A 91 18.84 -4.30 -11.39
C PRO A 91 19.68 -5.58 -11.48
N LYS A 92 20.92 -5.57 -10.96
CA LYS A 92 21.76 -6.78 -10.92
C LYS A 92 21.23 -7.85 -9.98
N VAL A 93 20.72 -7.48 -8.82
CA VAL A 93 20.14 -8.41 -7.85
C VAL A 93 18.88 -9.05 -8.42
N ILE A 94 17.98 -8.23 -8.95
CA ILE A 94 16.75 -8.66 -9.60
C ILE A 94 17.07 -9.57 -10.78
N SER A 95 18.00 -9.18 -11.65
CA SER A 95 18.43 -10.00 -12.80
C SER A 95 18.96 -11.38 -12.38
N LYS A 96 19.75 -11.44 -11.30
CA LYS A 96 20.26 -12.72 -10.76
C LYS A 96 19.14 -13.60 -10.20
N MET A 97 18.13 -13.02 -9.59
CA MET A 97 17.02 -13.76 -8.96
C MET A 97 15.96 -14.20 -9.99
N SER A 98 15.64 -13.35 -10.96
CA SER A 98 14.59 -13.60 -11.95
C SER A 98 15.09 -14.26 -13.24
N GLY A 99 16.41 -14.25 -13.49
CA GLY A 99 17.01 -14.73 -14.73
C GLY A 99 16.78 -13.82 -15.94
N ILE A 100 16.26 -12.61 -15.72
CA ILE A 100 15.95 -11.63 -16.77
C ILE A 100 17.13 -10.69 -16.98
N ASP A 101 17.38 -10.26 -18.21
CA ASP A 101 18.38 -9.22 -18.46
C ASP A 101 17.93 -7.85 -17.92
N ILE A 102 18.91 -7.05 -17.52
CA ILE A 102 18.69 -5.75 -16.87
C ILE A 102 17.88 -4.78 -17.75
N ASN A 103 18.10 -4.79 -19.07
CA ASN A 103 17.43 -3.85 -19.97
C ASN A 103 15.94 -4.19 -20.10
N SER A 104 15.61 -5.48 -20.17
CA SER A 104 14.23 -5.95 -20.17
C SER A 104 13.51 -5.60 -18.86
N ILE A 105 14.18 -5.69 -17.71
CA ILE A 105 13.61 -5.28 -16.42
C ILE A 105 13.23 -3.80 -16.46
N GLU A 106 14.14 -2.90 -16.86
CA GLU A 106 13.85 -1.47 -16.88
C GLU A 106 12.72 -1.10 -17.84
N LYS A 107 12.70 -1.71 -19.03
CA LYS A 107 11.66 -1.48 -20.04
C LYS A 107 10.30 -1.97 -19.56
N VAL A 108 10.18 -3.23 -19.16
CA VAL A 108 8.90 -3.78 -18.69
C VAL A 108 8.39 -3.01 -17.49
N PHE A 109 9.29 -2.66 -16.57
CA PHE A 109 8.91 -1.94 -15.36
C PHE A 109 8.34 -0.56 -15.68
N SER A 110 9.03 0.20 -16.53
CA SER A 110 8.58 1.54 -16.95
C SER A 110 7.28 1.50 -17.76
N ASP A 111 7.13 0.53 -18.66
CA ASP A 111 5.90 0.34 -19.44
C ASP A 111 4.70 0.06 -18.51
N VAL A 112 4.90 -0.67 -17.41
CA VAL A 112 3.82 -1.05 -16.48
C VAL A 112 3.54 0.03 -15.43
N LYS A 113 4.58 0.61 -14.82
CA LYS A 113 4.43 1.56 -13.69
C LYS A 113 4.42 3.02 -14.10
N GLY A 114 4.79 3.34 -15.34
CA GLY A 114 4.93 4.72 -15.80
C GLY A 114 6.09 5.48 -15.15
N MET A 115 6.99 4.78 -14.47
CA MET A 115 8.18 5.34 -13.82
C MET A 115 9.34 4.37 -13.91
N SER A 116 10.57 4.88 -13.81
CA SER A 116 11.75 4.03 -13.83
C SER A 116 11.84 3.16 -12.58
N LEU A 117 12.56 2.04 -12.70
CA LEU A 117 12.86 1.16 -11.58
C LEU A 117 13.51 1.92 -10.41
N GLN A 118 14.44 2.83 -10.72
CA GLN A 118 15.11 3.65 -9.71
C GLN A 118 14.15 4.61 -9.01
N GLN A 119 13.22 5.23 -9.74
CA GLN A 119 12.20 6.10 -9.14
C GLN A 119 11.30 5.31 -8.20
N PHE A 120 10.93 4.08 -8.56
CA PHE A 120 10.15 3.22 -7.68
C PHE A 120 10.92 2.80 -6.43
N ILE A 121 12.21 2.44 -6.56
CA ILE A 121 13.08 2.15 -5.41
C ILE A 121 13.16 3.36 -4.48
N ASP A 122 13.35 4.57 -5.03
CA ASP A 122 13.36 5.79 -4.23
C ASP A 122 12.03 5.99 -3.49
N CYS A 123 10.88 5.72 -4.13
CA CYS A 123 9.57 5.76 -3.48
C CYS A 123 9.46 4.74 -2.34
N GLN A 124 9.86 3.49 -2.57
CA GLN A 124 9.84 2.44 -1.52
C GLN A 124 10.74 2.80 -0.34
N LYS A 125 11.93 3.35 -0.60
CA LYS A 125 12.82 3.83 0.46
C LYS A 125 12.16 4.94 1.26
N ILE A 126 11.46 5.88 0.62
CA ILE A 126 10.72 6.93 1.32
C ILE A 126 9.55 6.37 2.14
N GLU A 127 8.81 5.38 1.65
CA GLU A 127 7.80 4.69 2.48
C GLU A 127 8.44 4.07 3.73
N ARG A 128 9.60 3.39 3.59
CA ARG A 128 10.33 2.86 4.74
C ARG A 128 10.80 3.96 5.69
N VAL A 129 11.29 5.10 5.17
CA VAL A 129 11.65 6.27 6.02
C VAL A 129 10.45 6.75 6.83
N LYS A 130 9.24 6.83 6.24
CA LYS A 130 8.03 7.25 6.96
C LYS A 130 7.72 6.32 8.12
N GLU A 131 7.83 5.01 7.90
CA GLU A 131 7.61 4.00 8.94
C GLU A 131 8.62 4.14 10.08
N LEU A 132 9.92 4.16 9.77
CA LEU A 132 11.00 4.28 10.75
C LEU A 132 10.89 5.56 11.58
N LEU A 133 10.50 6.67 10.96
CA LEU A 133 10.34 7.97 11.63
C LEU A 133 9.17 8.01 12.62
N ILE A 134 8.06 7.36 12.27
CA ILE A 134 6.82 7.40 13.06
C ILE A 134 6.83 6.32 14.15
N PHE A 135 7.17 5.09 13.78
CA PHE A 135 6.95 3.93 14.64
C PHE A 135 8.19 3.52 15.43
N GLU A 136 9.38 3.65 14.82
CA GLU A 136 10.64 3.26 15.46
C GLU A 136 11.35 4.44 16.12
N GLY A 137 10.92 5.68 15.82
CA GLY A 137 11.44 6.90 16.45
C GLY A 137 12.88 7.24 16.08
N MET A 138 13.45 6.60 15.06
CA MET A 138 14.85 6.72 14.66
C MET A 138 15.24 8.14 14.21
N THR A 139 16.53 8.45 14.26
CA THR A 139 17.07 9.72 13.75
C THR A 139 17.26 9.66 12.23
N LEU A 140 17.24 10.81 11.56
CA LEU A 140 17.44 10.86 10.10
C LEU A 140 18.84 10.38 9.70
N ALA A 141 19.86 10.56 10.56
CA ALA A 141 21.21 10.08 10.33
C ALA A 141 21.27 8.55 10.33
N ASP A 142 20.64 7.91 11.31
CA ASP A 142 20.60 6.44 11.40
C ASP A 142 19.85 5.84 10.21
N ILE A 143 18.69 6.41 9.87
CA ILE A 143 17.90 5.98 8.72
C ILE A 143 18.68 6.16 7.41
N ALA A 144 19.41 7.27 7.25
CA ALA A 144 20.24 7.50 6.07
C ALA A 144 21.31 6.41 5.92
N GLY A 145 21.96 6.02 7.01
CA GLY A 145 22.93 4.93 7.03
C GLY A 145 22.33 3.54 6.77
N MET A 146 21.12 3.27 7.27
CA MET A 146 20.39 2.03 7.03
C MET A 146 19.95 1.87 5.58
N LEU A 147 19.47 2.95 4.97
CA LEU A 147 18.91 2.92 3.61
C LEU A 147 19.95 3.30 2.54
N ASP A 148 21.24 3.24 2.84
CA ASP A 148 22.34 3.54 1.91
C ASP A 148 22.17 4.91 1.18
N TYR A 149 21.77 5.93 1.93
CA TYR A 149 21.92 7.32 1.48
C TYR A 149 23.33 7.80 1.77
N LYS A 150 23.88 8.68 0.93
CA LYS A 150 25.23 9.23 1.11
C LYS A 150 25.36 9.99 2.42
N ASN A 151 24.30 10.70 2.82
CA ASN A 151 24.20 11.46 4.05
C ASN A 151 22.74 11.79 4.37
N GLN A 152 22.52 12.40 5.54
CA GLN A 152 21.20 12.84 5.98
C GLN A 152 20.58 13.87 5.02
N GLU A 153 21.40 14.77 4.45
CA GLU A 153 20.93 15.82 3.54
C GLU A 153 20.29 15.23 2.28
N GLN A 154 20.88 14.16 1.74
CA GLN A 154 20.34 13.46 0.57
C GLN A 154 18.99 12.80 0.90
N LEU A 155 18.87 12.17 2.07
CA LEU A 155 17.59 11.62 2.53
C LEU A 155 16.54 12.72 2.62
N VAL A 156 16.85 13.85 3.25
CA VAL A 156 15.92 14.99 3.39
C VAL A 156 15.49 15.52 2.03
N ALA A 157 16.42 15.69 1.10
CA ALA A 157 16.14 16.16 -0.25
C ALA A 157 15.20 15.20 -1.01
N GLN A 158 15.48 13.89 -0.96
CA GLN A 158 14.64 12.88 -1.59
C GLN A 158 13.25 12.78 -0.94
N PHE A 159 13.19 12.84 0.39
CA PHE A 159 11.93 12.83 1.13
C PHE A 159 11.06 14.04 0.72
N LYS A 160 11.64 15.24 0.66
CA LYS A 160 10.93 16.44 0.22
C LYS A 160 10.51 16.37 -1.24
N LYS A 161 11.36 15.84 -2.11
CA LYS A 161 11.07 15.67 -3.55
C LYS A 161 9.87 14.76 -3.77
N ILE A 162 9.78 13.65 -3.04
CA ILE A 162 8.73 12.64 -3.23
C ILE A 162 7.45 13.00 -2.48
N THR A 163 7.55 13.52 -1.24
CA THR A 163 6.38 13.77 -0.39
C THR A 163 5.87 15.21 -0.44
N GLY A 164 6.66 16.15 -0.94
CA GLY A 164 6.39 17.60 -0.83
C GLY A 164 6.61 18.18 0.58
N LEU A 165 6.97 17.35 1.58
CA LEU A 165 7.08 17.75 2.99
C LEU A 165 8.51 17.59 3.51
N SER A 166 8.88 18.34 4.55
CA SER A 166 10.11 18.00 5.30
C SER A 166 9.85 16.81 6.22
N PRO A 167 10.86 15.98 6.53
CA PRO A 167 10.70 14.87 7.47
C PRO A 167 10.22 15.32 8.86
N SER A 168 10.68 16.48 9.34
CA SER A 168 10.26 17.04 10.63
C SER A 168 8.79 17.45 10.63
N TYR A 169 8.32 18.09 9.55
CA TYR A 169 6.92 18.46 9.38
C TYR A 169 6.03 17.22 9.30
N PHE A 170 6.45 16.22 8.51
CA PHE A 170 5.76 14.94 8.39
C PHE A 170 5.64 14.22 9.74
N LYS A 171 6.72 14.18 10.53
CA LYS A 171 6.74 13.58 11.87
C LYS A 171 5.77 14.28 12.83
N ARG A 172 5.76 15.62 12.83
CA ARG A 172 4.85 16.42 13.68
C ARG A 172 3.38 16.16 13.33
N MET A 173 3.02 16.27 12.05
CA MET A 173 1.64 16.09 11.58
C MET A 173 1.10 14.69 11.90
N ASN A 174 1.93 13.65 11.76
CA ASN A 174 1.52 12.29 12.10
C ASN A 174 1.39 12.08 13.62
N LYS A 175 2.25 12.69 14.43
CA LYS A 175 2.11 12.65 15.89
C LYS A 175 0.78 13.24 16.35
N GLU A 176 0.42 14.42 15.85
CA GLU A 176 -0.86 15.07 16.14
C GLU A 176 -2.06 14.18 15.74
N ARG A 177 -2.02 13.57 14.54
CA ARG A 177 -3.05 12.63 14.09
C ARG A 177 -3.16 11.40 15.01
N ILE A 178 -2.03 10.82 15.42
CA ILE A 178 -2.00 9.64 16.31
C ILE A 178 -2.56 9.99 17.69
N ASP A 179 -2.19 11.15 18.25
CA ASP A 179 -2.63 11.60 19.56
C ASP A 179 -4.16 11.88 19.56
N LEU A 180 -4.68 12.57 18.54
CA LEU A 180 -6.12 12.77 18.34
C LEU A 180 -6.88 11.44 18.24
N THR A 181 -6.32 10.45 17.53
CA THR A 181 -6.97 9.14 17.39
C THR A 181 -7.04 8.39 18.72
N LYS A 182 -5.99 8.50 19.55
CA LYS A 182 -5.97 7.93 20.90
C LYS A 182 -7.00 8.62 21.79
N GLU A 183 -7.07 9.94 21.78
CA GLU A 183 -8.06 10.71 22.54
C GLU A 183 -9.49 10.35 22.16
N MET A 184 -9.80 10.29 20.86
CA MET A 184 -11.11 9.86 20.36
C MET A 184 -11.47 8.44 20.81
N TRP A 185 -10.50 7.52 20.80
CA TRP A 185 -10.72 6.16 21.25
C TRP A 185 -11.02 6.08 22.76
N GLU A 186 -10.30 6.86 23.58
CA GLU A 186 -10.54 6.95 25.01
C GLU A 186 -11.89 7.60 25.36
N LEU A 187 -12.30 8.63 24.60
CA LEU A 187 -13.63 9.23 24.75
C LEU A 187 -14.74 8.22 24.41
N ARG A 188 -14.61 7.48 23.29
CA ARG A 188 -15.57 6.43 22.94
C ARG A 188 -15.69 5.33 24.00
N LYS A 189 -14.58 4.92 24.63
CA LYS A 189 -14.62 3.95 25.74
C LYS A 189 -15.41 4.47 26.93
N LYS A 190 -15.20 5.74 27.29
CA LYS A 190 -15.94 6.40 28.39
C LYS A 190 -17.43 6.48 28.09
N ASP A 191 -17.80 6.82 26.86
CA ASP A 191 -19.21 6.88 26.44
C ASP A 191 -19.87 5.50 26.43
N ILE A 192 -19.19 4.46 25.93
CA ILE A 192 -19.68 3.07 25.97
C ILE A 192 -19.83 2.57 27.41
N SER A 193 -18.88 2.91 28.29
CA SER A 193 -18.97 2.60 29.72
C SER A 193 -20.14 3.32 30.38
N ALA A 194 -20.34 4.61 30.10
CA ALA A 194 -21.45 5.41 30.60
C ALA A 194 -22.80 4.90 30.08
N HIS A 195 -22.91 4.55 28.80
CA HIS A 195 -24.12 3.95 28.20
C HIS A 195 -24.42 2.57 28.82
N SER A 196 -23.39 1.75 29.03
CA SER A 196 -23.54 0.44 29.67
C SER A 196 -24.02 0.58 31.13
N ALA A 197 -23.48 1.55 31.87
CA ALA A 197 -23.91 1.86 33.23
C ALA A 197 -25.36 2.40 33.28
N HIS A 198 -25.77 3.19 32.29
CA HIS A 198 -27.16 3.68 32.16
C HIS A 198 -28.15 2.53 31.84
N ILE A 199 -27.74 1.55 31.04
CA ILE A 199 -28.54 0.34 30.74
C ILE A 199 -28.67 -0.57 31.97
N VAL A 200 -27.65 -0.65 32.82
CA VAL A 200 -27.70 -1.45 34.06
C VAL A 200 -28.60 -0.78 35.12
N LYS A 201 -28.51 0.55 35.29
CA LYS A 201 -29.39 1.32 36.19
C LYS A 201 -30.86 1.35 35.75
N SER A 202 -31.13 1.37 34.45
CA SER A 202 -32.51 1.28 33.94
C SER A 202 -33.11 -0.13 34.09
N LYS A 203 -32.28 -1.18 34.08
CA LYS A 203 -32.73 -2.55 34.40
C LYS A 203 -33.01 -2.78 35.89
N SER A 204 -32.35 -2.05 36.79
CA SER A 204 -32.64 -2.14 38.24
C SER A 204 -33.89 -1.38 38.68
N ASN A 205 -34.41 -0.45 37.87
CA ASN A 205 -35.56 0.40 38.20
C ASN A 205 -36.88 0.02 37.49
N GLY A 206 -36.97 -1.20 36.94
CA GLY A 206 -38.24 -1.79 36.53
C GLY A 206 -38.68 -1.56 35.08
N VAL A 207 -38.93 -2.69 34.41
CA VAL A 207 -39.73 -2.88 33.17
C VAL A 207 -39.11 -2.35 31.86
N ILE A 208 -38.38 -3.22 31.16
CA ILE A 208 -38.71 -3.75 29.81
C ILE A 208 -37.63 -4.78 29.43
N LYS A 209 -38.06 -6.03 29.24
CA LYS A 209 -37.29 -7.06 28.54
C LYS A 209 -37.29 -6.72 27.05
N LYS A 210 -36.15 -6.30 26.50
CA LYS A 210 -35.80 -6.58 25.09
C LYS A 210 -34.58 -7.48 25.06
N LYS A 211 -34.80 -8.73 24.62
CA LYS A 211 -33.75 -9.68 24.26
C LYS A 211 -32.94 -9.08 23.11
N TYR A 212 -31.83 -8.42 23.41
CA TYR A 212 -30.74 -8.30 22.46
C TYR A 212 -29.95 -9.60 22.54
N ASN A 213 -29.99 -10.37 21.47
CA ASN A 213 -29.30 -11.64 21.35
C ASN A 213 -27.79 -11.38 21.44
N SER A 214 -27.19 -11.79 22.55
CA SER A 214 -25.76 -11.69 22.79
C SER A 214 -25.03 -12.73 21.95
N ASN A 215 -24.83 -12.45 20.67
CA ASN A 215 -23.67 -13.00 19.98
C ASN A 215 -22.45 -12.27 20.53
N LYS A 216 -21.90 -12.80 21.64
CA LYS A 216 -20.51 -12.58 22.03
C LYS A 216 -19.63 -13.12 20.90
N LYS A 217 -19.48 -12.36 19.81
CA LYS A 217 -18.22 -12.41 19.08
C LYS A 217 -17.24 -11.65 19.96
N SER A 218 -16.41 -12.40 20.68
CA SER A 218 -15.12 -11.90 21.14
C SER A 218 -14.54 -11.08 19.99
N ILE A 219 -14.48 -9.76 20.18
CA ILE A 219 -13.75 -8.89 19.27
C ILE A 219 -12.31 -9.43 19.33
N PRO A 220 -11.72 -9.89 18.21
CA PRO A 220 -10.36 -10.39 18.26
C PRO A 220 -9.51 -9.24 18.76
N ASP A 221 -8.57 -9.55 19.64
CA ASP A 221 -7.51 -8.66 20.07
C ASP A 221 -6.71 -8.28 18.82
N ARG A 222 -7.21 -7.30 18.06
CA ARG A 222 -6.48 -6.71 16.94
C ARG A 222 -5.36 -5.94 17.61
N LYS A 223 -4.25 -6.63 17.87
CA LYS A 223 -2.93 -6.03 17.81
C LYS A 223 -2.98 -5.08 16.63
N ILE A 224 -2.86 -3.79 16.92
CA ILE A 224 -2.90 -2.72 15.93
C ILE A 224 -1.68 -2.97 15.05
N HIS A 225 -1.86 -3.75 13.99
CA HIS A 225 -0.81 -4.01 13.01
C HIS A 225 -0.63 -2.73 12.18
N PRO A 226 0.61 -2.27 11.96
CA PRO A 226 0.92 -1.01 11.26
C PRO A 226 0.32 -0.90 9.84
N GLY A 227 0.01 -2.04 9.21
CA GLY A 227 -0.48 -2.09 7.82
C GLY A 227 -1.84 -1.43 7.55
N ILE A 228 -2.66 -1.15 8.57
CA ILE A 228 -3.96 -0.47 8.37
C ILE A 228 -3.78 1.03 8.05
N TYR A 229 -2.66 1.65 8.43
CA TYR A 229 -2.40 3.06 8.10
C TYR A 229 -1.75 3.23 6.72
N ALA A 230 -0.96 2.25 6.26
CA ALA A 230 -0.24 2.30 4.98
C ALA A 230 -1.18 2.27 3.75
N SER A 231 -2.32 1.56 3.82
CA SER A 231 -3.26 1.47 2.70
C SER A 231 -4.04 2.76 2.45
N SER A 232 -4.17 3.65 3.44
CA SER A 232 -4.86 4.94 3.29
C SER A 232 -3.97 6.07 2.74
N LEU A 233 -2.66 5.83 2.64
CA LEU A 233 -1.67 6.81 2.16
C LEU A 233 -1.25 6.59 0.70
N ASN A 234 -1.63 5.45 0.10
CA ASN A 234 -1.21 5.04 -1.24
C ASN A 234 -2.30 5.18 -2.32
N SER A 235 -3.41 5.88 -2.06
CA SER A 235 -4.47 6.02 -3.08
C SER A 235 -4.18 7.04 -4.19
N ASP A 236 -3.14 7.87 -4.06
CA ASP A 236 -2.91 9.01 -4.96
C ASP A 236 -1.48 9.08 -5.53
N ILE A 237 -0.92 7.94 -5.94
CA ILE A 237 0.13 7.87 -6.97
C ILE A 237 -0.32 6.88 -8.06
#